data_AF-A0AB38X0G8-F1
#
_entry.id   AF-A0AB38X0G8-F1
#
_cell.length_a   1.000
_cell.length_b   1.000
_cell.length_c   1.000
_cell.angle_alpha   90.00
_cell.angle_beta   90.00
_cell.angle_gamma   90.00
#
_symmetry.space_group_name_H-M   'P 1'
#
loop_
_entity.id
_entity.type
_entity.pdbx_description
1 polymer ?
#
loop_
_entity_poly.entity_id
_entity_poly.type
_entity_poly.pdbx_seq_one_letter_code
_entity_poly.pdbx_strand_id
1 'polypeptide(L)'
;MTDKTLTRMDLSEAIFREVGLSRNDAAQLVESVLGHMSDALVRGEQVKISSFGTFSVRDKTARVGRNPKTGEEVPINPRRVLTFRPSHLMKDRVADGTKS
;
A
#
# COMPACT_ATOMS: atom_id res chain seq x y z
N MET A 1 23.50 -7.49 2.94
CA MET A 1 22.83 -6.25 2.49
C MET A 1 21.98 -5.75 3.63
N THR A 2 22.15 -4.49 4.03
CA THR A 2 21.25 -3.88 5.01
C THR A 2 19.94 -3.59 4.30
N ASP A 3 18.87 -4.27 4.68
CA ASP A 3 17.52 -3.99 4.15
C ASP A 3 17.11 -2.58 4.55
N LYS A 4 17.36 -1.62 3.65
CA LYS A 4 16.94 -0.24 3.85
C LYS A 4 15.43 -0.16 3.64
N THR A 5 14.70 -0.05 4.74
CA THR A 5 13.25 0.18 4.71
C THR A 5 12.97 1.65 4.40
N LEU A 6 12.20 1.91 3.33
CA LEU A 6 11.70 3.26 3.05
C LEU A 6 10.61 3.63 4.07
N THR A 7 10.78 4.75 4.75
CA THR A 7 9.87 5.24 5.79
C THR A 7 9.08 6.47 5.34
N ARG A 8 8.09 6.88 6.14
CA ARG A 8 7.37 8.14 5.93
C ARG A 8 8.32 9.35 5.91
N MET A 9 9.34 9.34 6.76
CA MET A 9 10.35 10.40 6.81
C MET A 9 11.09 10.53 5.47
N ASP A 10 11.46 9.41 4.85
CA ASP A 10 12.14 9.42 3.55
C ASP A 10 11.27 10.04 2.44
N LEU A 11 9.95 9.82 2.48
CA LEU A 11 9.00 10.45 1.55
C LEU A 11 8.92 11.97 1.78
N SER A 12 8.83 12.40 3.04
CA SER A 12 8.81 13.83 3.39
C SER A 12 10.11 14.52 2.96
N GLU A 13 11.25 13.88 3.16
CA GLU A 13 12.55 14.38 2.71
C GLU A 13 12.66 14.48 1.18
N ALA A 14 12.03 13.55 0.45
CA ALA A 14 11.98 13.64 -1.02
C ALA A 14 11.19 14.87 -1.47
N ILE A 15 10.03 15.14 -0.86
CA ILE A 15 9.23 16.34 -1.16
C ILE A 15 9.96 17.63 -0.76
N PHE A 16 10.57 17.65 0.42
CA PHE A 16 11.37 18.78 0.91
C PHE A 16 12.46 19.18 -0.11
N ARG A 17 13.21 18.20 -0.62
CA ARG A 17 14.30 18.43 -1.58
C ARG A 17 13.83 18.94 -2.94
N GLU A 18 12.69 18.46 -3.42
CA GLU A 18 12.20 18.77 -4.76
C GLU A 18 11.45 20.11 -4.82
N VAL A 19 10.65 20.42 -3.79
CA VAL A 19 9.67 21.53 -3.82
C VAL A 19 10.12 22.73 -2.97
N GLY A 20 11.19 22.60 -2.18
CA GLY A 20 11.73 23.69 -1.36
C GLY A 20 10.81 24.15 -0.21
N LEU A 21 9.82 23.32 0.14
CA LEU A 21 8.95 23.54 1.30
C LEU A 21 9.71 23.40 2.62
N SER A 22 9.12 23.79 3.75
CA SER A 22 9.71 23.42 5.05
C SER A 22 9.57 21.91 5.29
N ARG A 23 10.45 21.35 6.15
CA ARG A 23 10.35 19.92 6.52
C ARG A 23 8.99 19.59 7.16
N ASN A 24 8.43 20.54 7.92
CA ASN A 24 7.13 20.39 8.56
C ASN A 24 6.01 20.33 7.53
N ASP A 25 6.02 21.24 6.54
CA ASP A 25 5.00 21.26 5.49
C ASP A 25 5.09 20.00 4.62
N ALA A 26 6.29 19.56 4.27
CA ALA A 26 6.50 18.31 3.54
C ALA A 26 5.95 17.10 4.30
N ALA A 27 6.19 17.02 5.61
CA ALA A 27 5.63 15.95 6.44
C ALA A 27 4.09 16.00 6.53
N GLN A 28 3.52 17.20 6.67
CA GLN A 28 2.07 17.39 6.67
C GLN A 28 1.43 17.01 5.33
N LEU A 29 2.08 17.29 4.20
CA LEU A 29 1.59 16.90 2.88
C LEU A 29 1.56 15.38 2.71
N VAL A 30 2.62 14.68 3.13
CA VAL A 30 2.63 13.20 3.10
C VAL A 30 1.50 12.64 3.96
N GLU A 31 1.32 13.17 5.17
CA GLU A 31 0.25 12.75 6.07
C GLU A 31 -1.13 12.99 5.44
N SER A 32 -1.34 14.16 4.85
CA SER A 32 -2.59 14.52 4.19
C SER A 32 -2.94 13.57 3.05
N VAL A 33 -1.97 13.25 2.18
CA VAL A 33 -2.18 12.28 1.08
C VAL A 33 -2.57 10.91 1.62
N LEU A 34 -1.84 10.41 2.63
CA LEU A 34 -2.14 9.09 3.23
C LEU A 34 -3.50 9.09 3.93
N GLY A 35 -3.87 10.18 4.59
CA GLY A 35 -5.19 10.37 5.21
C GLY A 35 -6.30 10.33 4.18
N HIS A 36 -6.20 11.14 3.12
CA HIS A 36 -7.18 11.17 2.03
C HIS A 36 -7.35 9.80 1.35
N MET A 37 -6.25 9.07 1.11
CA MET A 37 -6.32 7.71 0.58
C MET A 37 -7.04 6.76 1.54
N SER A 38 -6.72 6.83 2.83
CA SER A 38 -7.32 5.98 3.86
C SER A 38 -8.83 6.22 3.98
N ASP A 39 -9.26 7.48 4.00
CA ASP A 39 -10.67 7.84 4.09
C ASP A 39 -11.47 7.32 2.90
N ALA A 40 -10.92 7.44 1.67
CA ALA A 40 -11.55 6.87 0.47
C ALA A 40 -11.71 5.34 0.58
N LEU A 41 -10.67 4.64 1.03
CA LEU A 41 -10.72 3.19 1.20
C LEU A 41 -11.71 2.76 2.30
N VAL A 42 -11.80 3.50 3.41
CA VAL A 42 -12.79 3.25 4.47
C VAL A 42 -14.21 3.33 3.92
N ARG A 43 -14.49 4.29 3.03
CA ARG A 43 -15.79 4.42 2.33
C ARG A 43 -16.02 3.34 1.27
N GLY A 44 -15.04 2.49 0.98
CA GLY A 44 -15.14 1.44 -0.04
C GLY A 44 -14.82 1.91 -1.46
N GLU A 45 -14.29 3.12 -1.60
CA GLU A 45 -13.86 3.66 -2.89
C GLU A 45 -12.54 3.03 -3.35
N GLN A 46 -12.21 3.19 -4.63
CA GLN A 46 -10.92 2.79 -5.17
C GLN A 46 -9.98 3.98 -5.25
N VAL A 47 -8.72 3.79 -4.83
CA VAL A 47 -7.66 4.78 -5.02
C VAL A 47 -6.80 4.34 -6.20
N LYS A 48 -6.79 5.13 -7.28
CA LYS A 48 -6.04 4.85 -8.50
C LYS A 48 -4.94 5.88 -8.66
N ILE A 49 -3.69 5.42 -8.67
CA ILE A 49 -2.52 6.25 -8.93
C ILE A 49 -1.94 5.78 -10.26
N SER A 50 -2.13 6.59 -11.31
CA SER A 50 -1.63 6.31 -12.65
C SER A 50 -0.13 5.97 -12.62
N SER A 51 0.29 5.04 -13.47
CA SER A 51 1.67 4.53 -13.53
C SER A 51 2.16 3.77 -12.29
N PHE A 52 1.49 3.85 -11.13
CA PHE A 52 1.88 3.15 -9.91
C PHE A 52 1.01 1.91 -9.65
N GLY A 53 -0.30 2.09 -9.50
CA GLY A 53 -1.21 0.99 -9.21
C GLY A 53 -2.58 1.41 -8.71
N THR A 54 -3.33 0.43 -8.21
CA THR A 54 -4.69 0.63 -7.69
C THR A 54 -4.85 -0.06 -6.36
N PHE A 55 -5.36 0.68 -5.37
CA PHE A 55 -5.83 0.15 -4.10
C PHE A 55 -7.35 -0.03 -4.19
N SER A 56 -7.82 -1.20 -3.81
CA SER A 56 -9.25 -1.52 -3.80
C SER A 56 -9.63 -2.33 -2.59
N VAL A 57 -10.80 -2.05 -2.07
CA VAL A 57 -11.41 -2.79 -0.97
C VAL A 57 -12.29 -3.89 -1.55
N ARG A 58 -12.19 -5.10 -0.99
CA ARG A 58 -13.02 -6.25 -1.38
C ARG A 58 -13.65 -6.89 -0.17
N ASP A 59 -14.93 -7.24 -0.27
CA ASP A 59 -15.58 -8.10 0.71
C ASP A 59 -15.32 -9.56 0.35
N LYS A 60 -14.78 -10.32 1.30
CA LYS A 60 -14.51 -11.75 1.19
C LYS A 60 -15.62 -12.50 1.91
N THR A 61 -16.20 -13.48 1.24
CA THR A 61 -17.22 -14.36 1.82
C THR A 61 -16.60 -15.34 2.82
N ALA A 62 -17.45 -15.91 3.67
CA ALA A 62 -17.06 -17.00 4.55
C ALA A 62 -16.58 -18.20 3.73
N ARG A 63 -15.58 -18.93 4.25
CA ARG A 63 -15.11 -20.21 3.69
C ARG A 63 -14.41 -21.03 4.76
N VAL A 64 -14.25 -22.32 4.52
CA VAL A 64 -13.45 -23.19 5.39
C VAL A 64 -11.98 -23.12 4.97
N GLY A 65 -11.10 -22.83 5.93
CA GLY A 65 -9.66 -22.96 5.79
C GLY A 65 -9.13 -24.15 6.57
N ARG A 66 -7.81 -24.35 6.56
CA ARG A 66 -7.15 -25.37 7.38
C ARG A 66 -6.03 -24.77 8.20
N ASN A 67 -5.88 -25.23 9.43
CA ASN A 67 -4.73 -24.89 10.26
C ASN A 67 -3.47 -25.46 9.58
N PRO A 68 -2.49 -24.61 9.18
CA PRO A 68 -1.30 -25.10 8.47
C PRO A 68 -0.46 -26.11 9.26
N LYS A 69 -0.58 -26.13 10.59
CA LYS A 69 0.17 -27.04 11.48
C LYS A 69 -0.55 -28.38 11.72
N THR A 70 -1.87 -28.35 11.92
CA THR A 70 -2.66 -29.55 12.31
C THR A 70 -3.52 -30.14 11.19
N GLY A 71 -3.79 -29.38 10.13
CA GLY A 71 -4.67 -29.78 9.04
C GLY A 71 -6.17 -29.66 9.35
N GLU A 72 -6.53 -29.35 10.60
CA GLU A 72 -7.91 -29.21 11.04
C GLU A 72 -8.62 -28.06 10.32
N GLU A 73 -9.89 -28.29 10.01
CA GLU A 73 -10.74 -27.32 9.33
C GLU A 73 -11.17 -26.20 10.28
N VAL A 74 -10.94 -24.96 9.88
CA VAL A 74 -11.26 -23.76 10.67
C VAL A 74 -12.07 -22.79 9.81
N PRO A 75 -13.24 -22.31 10.29
CA PRO A 75 -14.02 -21.34 9.55
C PRO A 75 -13.28 -20.00 9.44
N ILE A 76 -13.25 -19.44 8.24
CA ILE A 76 -12.76 -18.09 7.96
C ILE A 76 -14.00 -17.21 7.79
N ASN A 77 -14.19 -16.31 8.75
CA ASN A 77 -15.31 -15.37 8.76
C ASN A 77 -15.26 -14.40 7.56
N PRO A 78 -16.42 -13.92 7.09
CA PRO A 78 -16.47 -12.90 6.06
C PRO A 78 -15.80 -11.62 6.57
N ARG A 79 -15.06 -10.95 5.70
CA ARG A 79 -14.30 -9.76 6.08
C ARG A 79 -14.00 -8.88 4.89
N ARG A 80 -13.77 -7.60 5.18
CA ARG A 80 -13.28 -6.62 4.22
C ARG A 80 -11.75 -6.68 4.16
N VAL A 81 -11.19 -6.70 2.95
CA VAL A 81 -9.75 -6.72 2.73
C VAL A 81 -9.30 -5.61 1.79
N LEU A 82 -8.18 -4.99 2.09
CA LEU A 82 -7.48 -4.09 1.18
C LEU A 82 -6.63 -4.91 0.21
N THR A 83 -6.65 -4.56 -1.06
CA THR A 83 -5.81 -5.17 -2.09
C THR A 83 -5.10 -4.09 -2.90
N PHE A 84 -3.82 -4.31 -3.18
CA PHE A 84 -3.04 -3.49 -4.10
C PHE A 84 -2.79 -4.26 -5.40
N ARG A 85 -3.06 -3.63 -6.53
CA ARG A 85 -2.70 -4.13 -7.86
C ARG A 85 -1.68 -3.18 -8.47
N PRO A 86 -0.41 -3.59 -8.65
CA PRO A 86 0.58 -2.76 -9.33
C PRO A 86 0.23 -2.59 -10.80
N SER A 87 0.55 -1.41 -11.35
CA SER A 87 0.43 -1.11 -12.78
C SER A 87 1.39 -1.99 -13.61
N HIS A 88 1.18 -2.08 -14.93
CA HIS A 88 2.17 -2.74 -15.80
C HIS A 88 3.53 -2.05 -15.70
N LEU A 89 3.56 -0.72 -15.82
CA LEU A 89 4.80 0.06 -15.71
C LEU A 89 5.54 -0.18 -14.39
N MET A 90 4.82 -0.28 -13.27
CA MET A 90 5.45 -0.54 -11.97
C MET A 90 6.02 -1.96 -11.89
N LYS A 91 5.32 -2.95 -12.47
CA LYS A 91 5.83 -4.33 -12.57
C LYS A 91 7.10 -4.38 -13.43
N ASP A 92 7.09 -3.70 -14.57
CA ASP A 92 8.22 -3.69 -15.51
C ASP A 92 9.43 -3.04 -14.83
N ARG A 93 9.25 -1.89 -14.17
CA ARG A 93 10.30 -1.24 -13.38
C ARG A 93 10.90 -2.14 -12.29
N VAL A 94 10.09 -3.00 -11.67
CA VAL A 94 10.58 -3.96 -10.66
C VAL A 94 11.32 -5.13 -11.32
N ALA A 95 10.86 -5.59 -12.48
CA ALA A 95 11.51 -6.66 -13.23
C ALA A 95 12.88 -6.23 -13.79
N ASP A 96 12.99 -4.98 -14.24
CA ASP A 96 14.22 -4.38 -14.76
C ASP A 96 15.19 -3.94 -13.65
N GLY A 97 14.69 -3.75 -12.42
CA GLY A 97 15.50 -3.41 -11.26
C GLY A 97 16.40 -4.58 -10.87
N THR A 98 17.73 -4.36 -10.90
CA THR A 98 18.72 -5.35 -10.47
C THR A 98 18.41 -5.81 -9.05
N LYS A 99 18.38 -7.13 -8.81
CA LYS A 99 18.52 -7.68 -7.46
C LYS A 99 19.89 -7.25 -6.95
N SER A 100 19.95 -6.13 -6.24
CA SER A 100 21.15 -5.77 -5.47
C SER A 100 21.42 -6.86 -4.45
#